data_AF-A0A950TUI5-F1
#
_entry.id   AF-A0A950TUI5-F1
#
_cell.length_a   1.000
_cell.length_b   1.000
_cell.length_c   1.000
_cell.angle_alpha   90.00
_cell.angle_beta   90.00
_cell.angle_gamma   90.00
#
_symmetry.space_group_name_H-M   'P 1'
#
loop_
_entity.id
_entity.type
_entity.pdbx_description
1 polymer ?
#
loop_
_entity_poly.entity_id
_entity_poly.type
_entity_poly.pdbx_seq_one_letter_code
_entity_poly.pdbx_strand_id
1 'polypeptide(L)' 'MDAAGVLDLLRQRKPIEMRSAVVVAHPDDETVGAGASLRLFRDLTLVHVTDGAPRD' A
#
# COMPACT_ATOMS: atom_id res chain seq x y z
N MET A 1 -15.32 1.83 -8.43
CA MET A 1 -14.86 0.58 -7.80
C MET A 1 -14.82 0.84 -6.31
N ASP A 2 -15.36 -0.07 -5.51
CA ASP A 2 -15.38 0.03 -4.05
C ASP A 2 -14.24 -0.79 -3.43
N ALA A 3 -14.17 -0.83 -2.10
CA ALA A 3 -13.14 -1.58 -1.39
C ALA A 3 -13.17 -3.08 -1.72
N ALA A 4 -14.35 -3.67 -1.89
CA ALA A 4 -14.49 -5.08 -2.24
C ALA A 4 -13.86 -5.38 -3.61
N GLY A 5 -14.11 -4.53 -4.61
CA GLY A 5 -13.49 -4.64 -5.92
C GLY A 5 -11.96 -4.56 -5.89
N VAL A 6 -11.40 -3.71 -5.02
CA VAL A 6 -9.94 -3.63 -4.84
C VAL A 6 -9.38 -4.93 -4.25
N LEU A 7 -10.04 -5.51 -3.24
CA LEU A 7 -9.62 -6.77 -2.63
C LEU A 7 -9.64 -7.93 -3.65
N ASP A 8 -10.63 -7.97 -4.53
CA ASP A 8 -10.70 -9.00 -5.57
C ASP A 8 -9.57 -8.87 -6.61
N LEU A 9 -9.19 -7.64 -6.98
CA LEU A 9 -8.03 -7.40 -7.84
C LEU A 9 -6.72 -7.85 -7.18
N LEU A 10 -6.53 -7.53 -5.90
CA LEU A 10 -5.36 -7.97 -5.13
C LEU A 10 -5.26 -9.50 -5.05
N ARG A 11 -6.37 -10.19 -4.77
CA ARG A 11 -6.42 -11.67 -4.76
C ARG A 11 -6.02 -12.28 -6.10
N GLN A 12 -6.44 -11.65 -7.20
CA GLN A 12 -6.12 -12.10 -8.56
C GLN A 12 -4.74 -11.64 -9.05
N ARG A 13 -3.98 -10.89 -8.24
CA ARG A 13 -2.73 -10.23 -8.61
C ARG A 13 -2.84 -9.37 -9.87
N LYS A 14 -4.00 -8.73 -10.06
CA LYS A 14 -4.25 -7.83 -11.19
C LYS A 14 -3.82 -6.40 -10.86
N PRO A 15 -3.45 -5.60 -11.88
CA PRO A 15 -3.19 -4.18 -11.68
C PRO A 15 -4.39 -3.44 -11.11
N ILE A 16 -4.11 -2.44 -10.29
CA ILE A 16 -5.05 -1.49 -9.73
C ILE A 16 -4.73 -0.14 -10.37
N GLU A 17 -5.62 0.30 -11.25
CA GLU A 17 -5.46 1.53 -12.05
C GLU A 17 -5.99 2.78 -11.33
N MET A 18 -6.68 2.62 -10.20
CA MET A 18 -7.25 3.75 -9.47
C MET A 18 -6.19 4.44 -8.60
N ARG A 19 -6.26 5.77 -8.54
CA ARG A 19 -5.50 6.57 -7.57
C ARG A 19 -5.74 6.07 -6.16
N SER A 20 -4.67 5.64 -5.50
CA SER A 20 -4.73 5.01 -4.19
C SER A 20 -3.66 5.59 -3.27
N ALA A 21 -3.90 5.54 -1.96
CA ALA A 21 -2.89 5.80 -0.95
C ALA A 21 -2.71 4.56 -0.07
N VAL A 22 -1.45 4.21 0.19
CA VAL A 22 -1.08 3.24 1.24
C VAL A 22 -0.50 4.05 2.39
N VAL A 23 -1.13 3.94 3.56
CA VAL A 23 -0.73 4.65 4.77
C VAL A 23 -0.17 3.62 5.75
N VAL A 24 1.05 3.84 6.19
CA VAL A 24 1.78 2.96 7.11
C VAL A 24 2.42 3.77 8.23
N ALA A 25 2.69 3.13 9.37
CA ALA A 25 3.14 3.86 10.55
C ALA A 25 4.59 4.36 10.40
N HIS A 26 5.49 3.49 9.94
CA HIS A 26 6.91 3.76 9.78
C HIS A 26 7.39 3.35 8.38
N PRO A 27 8.57 3.79 7.94
CA PRO A 27 9.25 3.17 6.80
C PRO A 27 9.40 1.66 7.01
N ASP A 28 9.38 0.90 5.92
CA ASP A 28 9.49 -0.58 5.84
C ASP A 28 8.21 -1.37 6.16
N ASP A 29 7.24 -0.79 6.86
CA ASP A 29 5.94 -1.43 7.13
C ASP A 29 5.23 -1.82 5.82
N GLU A 30 5.35 -1.00 4.77
CA GLU A 30 4.76 -1.30 3.45
C GLU A 30 5.40 -2.51 2.79
N THR A 31 6.70 -2.69 3.00
CA THR A 31 7.46 -3.80 2.43
C THR A 31 7.09 -5.08 3.13
N VAL A 32 7.05 -5.07 4.47
CA VAL A 32 6.67 -6.22 5.30
C VAL A 32 5.22 -6.63 5.06
N GLY A 33 4.29 -5.67 5.05
CA GLY A 33 2.86 -5.94 4.94
C GLY A 33 2.38 -6.24 3.52
N ALA A 34 2.99 -5.61 2.50
CA ALA A 34 2.43 -5.61 1.15
C ALA A 34 3.48 -5.55 0.02
N GLY A 35 4.78 -5.74 0.28
CA GLY A 35 5.85 -5.47 -0.70
C GLY A 35 5.65 -6.12 -2.08
N ALA A 36 5.20 -7.38 -2.13
CA ALA A 36 4.92 -8.07 -3.38
C ALA A 36 3.68 -7.55 -4.14
N SER A 37 2.79 -6.86 -3.44
CA SER A 37 1.54 -6.30 -3.95
C SER A 37 1.65 -4.82 -4.32
N LEU A 38 2.60 -4.07 -3.77
CA LEU A 38 2.79 -2.64 -4.07
C LEU A 38 2.95 -2.38 -5.58
N ARG A 39 3.66 -3.27 -6.30
CA ARG A 39 3.81 -3.21 -7.77
C ARG A 39 2.51 -3.31 -8.57
N LEU A 40 1.40 -3.72 -7.93
CA LEU A 40 0.10 -3.84 -8.59
C LEU A 40 -0.61 -2.49 -8.67
N PHE A 41 -0.28 -1.54 -7.80
CA PHE A 41 -0.87 -0.20 -7.84
C PHE A 41 -0.12 0.66 -8.85
N ARG A 42 -0.81 1.10 -9.91
CA ARG A 42 -0.20 1.89 -10.99
C ARG A 42 -0.10 3.38 -10.69
N ASP A 43 -0.94 3.87 -9.79
CA ASP A 43 -0.98 5.25 -9.34
C ASP A 43 -1.13 5.28 -7.81
N LEU A 44 0.01 5.14 -7.12
CA LEU A 44 0.10 4.97 -5.67
C LEU A 44 0.84 6.15 -5.02
N THR A 45 0.21 6.74 -4.02
CA THR A 45 0.90 7.56 -3.02
C THR A 45 1.22 6.70 -1.79
N LEU A 46 2.48 6.65 -1.39
CA LEU A 46 2.90 6.02 -0.14
C LEU A 46 3.04 7.10 0.95
N VAL A 47 2.39 6.88 2.09
CA VAL A 47 2.40 7.81 3.23
C VAL A 47 2.98 7.10 4.45
N HIS A 48 4.16 7.53 4.86
CA HIS A 48 4.74 7.19 6.16
C HIS A 48 4.27 8.22 7.20
N VAL A 49 3.61 7.74 8.26
CA VAL A 49 3.06 8.63 9.31
C VAL A 49 4.17 9.18 10.21
N THR A 50 5.19 8.38 10.47
CA THR A 50 6.38 8.74 11.25
C THR A 50 7.62 8.20 10.55
N ASP A 51 8.81 8.61 10.99
CA ASP A 51 10.10 8.14 10.48
C ASP A 51 10.58 6.82 11.11
N GLY A 52 9.85 6.28 12.10
CA GLY A 52 10.27 5.08 12.83
C GLY A 52 11.31 5.31 13.92
N ALA A 53 11.76 6.55 14.13
CA ALA A 53 12.73 6.83 15.16
C ALA A 53 12.08 6.80 16.56
N PRO A 54 12.68 6.13 17.55
CA PRO A 54 12.35 6.33 18.96
C PRO A 54 12.52 7.81 19.33
N ARG A 55 11.78 8.27 20.35
CA ARG A 55 11.84 9.67 20.77
C ARG A 55 13.06 10.02 21.62
N ASP A 56 13.81 9.02 22.09
CA ASP A 56 14.99 9.14 22.95
C ASP A 56 16.00 8.02 22.64
#